data_AF-A0A6A4BCB5-F1
#
_entry.id   AF-A0A6A4BCB5-F1
#
_cell.length_a   1.000
_cell.length_b   1.000
_cell.length_c   1.000
_cell.angle_alpha   90.00
_cell.angle_beta   90.00
_cell.angle_gamma   90.00
#
_symmetry.space_group_name_H-M   'P 1'
#
loop_
_entity.id
_entity.type
_entity.pdbx_description
1 polymer ?
#
loop_
_entity_poly.entity_id
_entity_poly.type
_entity_poly.pdbx_seq_one_letter_code
_entity_poly.pdbx_strand_id
1 'polypeptide(L)'
;SKDCEFYFCGPAGFMTAVHKSLNKQWAVPAAQLHYEYFGPTQDIGADNTTQRPPSSCPFATFDYHTRLMATSDKQSRTRLVVAVVVATSAVLAASLMRSKK
;
A
#
# COMPACT_ATOMS: atom_id res chain seq x y z
N SER A 1 12.14 -31.14 3.39
CA SER A 1 12.84 -30.36 4.41
C SER A 1 12.23 -28.98 4.53
N LYS A 2 12.00 -28.49 5.74
CA LYS A 2 11.63 -27.08 6.01
C LYS A 2 12.78 -26.28 6.62
N ASP A 3 13.92 -26.91 6.86
CA ASP A 3 15.14 -26.33 7.43
C ASP A 3 16.06 -25.83 6.32
N CYS A 4 15.62 -24.80 5.60
CA CYS A 4 16.42 -24.14 4.57
C CYS A 4 16.42 -22.63 4.82
N GLU A 5 17.55 -21.98 4.58
CA GLU A 5 17.62 -20.53 4.52
C GLU A 5 17.29 -20.04 3.10
N PHE A 6 16.45 -19.01 3.01
CA PHE A 6 15.98 -18.47 1.74
C PHE A 6 16.58 -17.08 1.53
N TYR A 7 17.38 -16.95 0.47
CA TYR A 7 18.00 -15.70 0.04
C TYR A 7 17.39 -15.24 -1.28
N PHE A 8 16.85 -14.03 -1.32
CA PHE A 8 16.23 -13.49 -2.54
C PHE A 8 16.41 -11.97 -2.64
N CYS A 9 16.63 -11.49 -3.86
CA CYS A 9 16.80 -10.08 -4.15
C CYS A 9 15.95 -9.69 -5.36
N GLY A 10 15.48 -8.44 -5.39
CA GLY A 10 14.51 -8.03 -6.39
C GLY A 10 13.87 -6.67 -6.21
N PRO A 11 13.02 -6.27 -7.17
CA PRO A 11 12.18 -5.08 -7.04
C PRO A 11 11.04 -5.29 -6.03
N ALA A 12 10.49 -4.20 -5.49
CA ALA A 12 9.60 -4.27 -4.33
C ALA A 12 8.32 -5.12 -4.50
N GLY A 13 7.74 -5.14 -5.70
CA GLY A 13 6.60 -6.00 -6.01
C GLY A 13 6.94 -7.49 -5.91
N PHE A 14 8.09 -7.89 -6.45
CA PHE A 14 8.59 -9.27 -6.37
C PHE A 14 8.88 -9.68 -4.92
N MET A 15 9.58 -8.80 -4.19
CA MET A 15 9.93 -9.02 -2.79
C MET A 15 8.69 -9.28 -1.92
N THR A 16 7.64 -8.47 -2.09
CA THR A 16 6.39 -8.60 -1.33
C THR A 16 5.65 -9.89 -1.67
N ALA A 17 5.62 -10.27 -2.96
CA ALA A 17 4.94 -11.47 -3.42
C ALA A 17 5.62 -12.75 -2.89
N VAL A 18 6.95 -12.82 -2.97
CA VAL A 18 7.75 -13.96 -2.48
C VAL A 18 7.66 -14.07 -0.96
N HIS A 19 7.87 -12.97 -0.24
CA HIS A 19 7.79 -12.96 1.23
C HIS A 19 6.41 -13.42 1.72
N LYS A 20 5.33 -12.93 1.10
CA LYS A 20 3.96 -13.36 1.43
C LYS A 20 3.73 -14.85 1.17
N SER A 21 4.26 -15.37 0.07
CA SER A 21 4.11 -16.80 -0.28
C SER A 21 4.87 -17.69 0.70
N LEU A 22 6.14 -17.39 0.98
CA LEU A 22 6.99 -18.16 1.90
C LEU A 22 6.45 -18.13 3.33
N ASN A 23 6.02 -16.96 3.81
CA ASN A 23 5.48 -16.83 5.16
C ASN A 23 4.09 -17.47 5.29
N LYS A 24 3.15 -17.19 4.38
CA LYS A 24 1.75 -17.62 4.55
C LYS A 24 1.47 -19.05 4.09
N GLN A 25 2.04 -19.47 2.96
CA GLN A 25 1.72 -20.77 2.38
C GLN A 25 2.64 -21.85 2.95
N TRP A 26 3.91 -21.51 3.17
CA TRP A 26 4.94 -22.47 3.57
C TRP A 26 5.34 -22.35 5.05
N ALA A 27 4.81 -21.34 5.76
CA ALA A 27 5.05 -21.11 7.18
C ALA A 27 6.54 -21.03 7.56
N VAL A 28 7.36 -20.48 6.66
CA VAL A 28 8.80 -20.33 6.90
C VAL A 28 9.03 -19.26 7.98
N PRO A 29 9.81 -19.56 9.03
CA PRO A 29 10.19 -18.59 10.05
C PRO A 29 10.91 -17.37 9.45
N ALA A 30 10.59 -16.17 9.95
CA ALA A 30 11.23 -14.93 9.48
C ALA A 30 12.76 -14.94 9.67
N ALA A 31 13.26 -15.68 10.66
CA ALA A 31 14.70 -15.84 10.90
C ALA A 31 15.45 -16.55 9.77
N GLN A 32 14.75 -17.26 8.88
CA GLN A 32 15.31 -17.99 7.74
C GLN A 32 15.13 -17.24 6.41
N LEU A 33 14.50 -16.06 6.43
CA LEU A 33 14.20 -15.27 5.24
C LEU A 33 15.15 -14.06 5.17
N HIS A 34 16.08 -14.09 4.21
CA HIS A 34 17.04 -13.03 3.98
C HIS A 34 16.77 -12.38 2.63
N TYR A 35 16.70 -11.05 2.62
CA TYR A 35 16.41 -10.35 1.39
C TYR A 35 17.07 -8.99 1.24
N GLU A 36 17.34 -8.63 -0.02
CA GLU A 36 17.91 -7.35 -0.42
C GLU A 36 17.10 -6.73 -1.57
N TYR A 37 16.78 -5.44 -1.46
CA TYR A 37 16.10 -4.73 -2.53
C TYR A 37 17.09 -4.27 -3.61
N PHE A 38 16.69 -4.34 -4.86
CA PHE A 38 17.47 -3.76 -5.95
C PHE A 38 17.41 -2.23 -5.95
N GLY A 39 18.56 -1.59 -5.78
CA GLY A 39 18.75 -0.15 -5.93
C GLY A 39 19.45 0.50 -4.72
N PRO A 40 19.91 1.76 -4.86
CA PRO A 40 20.50 2.48 -3.73
C PRO A 40 19.47 2.48 -2.60
N THR A 41 19.89 1.97 -1.44
CA THR A 41 19.13 1.89 -0.20
C THR A 41 18.23 3.11 -0.09
N GLN A 42 16.92 2.92 0.00
CA GLN A 42 16.01 4.03 0.30
C GLN A 42 16.52 4.66 1.58
N ASP A 43 17.17 5.80 1.43
CA ASP A 43 17.89 6.49 2.49
C ASP A 43 16.88 6.85 3.58
N ILE A 44 17.05 6.24 4.75
CA ILE A 44 16.25 6.50 5.95
C ILE A 44 16.75 7.83 6.51
N GLY A 45 16.45 8.92 5.79
CA GLY A 45 17.00 10.24 6.03
C GLY A 45 16.63 11.28 4.97
N ALA A 46 16.22 10.85 3.77
CA ALA A 46 15.79 11.78 2.72
C ALA A 46 14.43 12.39 3.05
N ASP A 47 14.49 13.65 3.44
CA ASP A 47 13.40 14.57 3.65
C ASP A 47 12.38 14.58 2.50
N ASN A 48 11.11 14.60 2.88
CA ASN A 48 9.92 14.55 2.03
C ASN A 48 9.73 15.83 1.20
N THR A 49 10.69 16.22 0.35
CA THR A 49 10.50 17.36 -0.57
C THR A 49 11.17 17.21 -1.94
N THR A 50 12.13 16.31 -2.16
CA THR A 50 12.69 16.12 -3.52
C THR A 50 12.24 14.81 -4.14
N GLN A 51 10.95 14.75 -4.44
CA GLN A 51 10.38 13.88 -5.46
C GLN A 51 11.00 14.26 -6.82
N ARG A 52 12.12 13.63 -7.20
CA ARG A 52 12.45 13.44 -8.62
C ARG A 52 13.23 12.14 -8.81
N PRO A 53 12.61 11.05 -9.28
CA PRO A 53 13.39 9.94 -9.80
C PRO A 53 14.21 10.46 -10.99
N PRO A 54 15.53 10.18 -11.09
CA PRO A 54 16.20 10.31 -12.36
C PRO A 54 15.44 9.45 -13.36
N SER A 55 15.08 10.06 -14.48
CA SER A 55 14.24 9.52 -15.55
C SER A 55 14.88 8.37 -16.34
N SER A 56 15.66 7.50 -15.69
CA SER A 56 16.45 6.44 -16.35
C SER A 56 16.00 5.02 -16.03
N CYS A 57 15.05 4.81 -15.12
CA CYS A 57 14.55 3.47 -14.78
C CYS A 57 13.10 3.27 -15.26
N PRO A 58 12.87 2.71 -16.46
CA PRO A 58 11.53 2.45 -17.00
C PRO A 58 10.70 1.51 -16.10
N PHE A 59 11.35 0.66 -15.30
CA PHE A 59 10.69 -0.24 -14.35
C PHE A 59 10.03 0.51 -13.18
N ALA A 60 10.65 1.59 -12.66
CA ALA A 60 10.10 2.35 -11.54
C ALA A 60 8.85 3.16 -11.93
N THR A 61 8.76 3.58 -13.20
CA THR A 61 7.57 4.24 -13.75
C THR A 61 6.32 3.35 -13.65
N PHE A 62 6.46 2.04 -13.92
CA PHE A 62 5.33 1.11 -13.89
C PHE A 62 4.78 0.90 -12.47
N ASP A 63 5.68 0.72 -11.49
CA ASP A 63 5.32 0.60 -10.07
C ASP A 63 4.68 1.89 -9.53
N TYR A 64 5.22 3.06 -9.91
CA TYR A 64 4.67 4.34 -9.49
C TYR A 64 3.26 4.58 -10.05
N HIS A 65 3.06 4.30 -11.34
CA HIS A 65 1.77 4.49 -11.99
C HIS A 65 0.71 3.53 -11.43
N THR A 66 1.07 2.27 -11.19
CA THR A 66 0.19 1.29 -10.54
C THR A 66 -0.21 1.73 -9.13
N ARG A 67 0.75 2.21 -8.33
CA ARG A 67 0.48 2.71 -6.98
C ARG A 67 -0.40 3.95 -7.00
N LEU A 68 -0.17 4.88 -7.94
CA LEU A 68 -0.99 6.09 -8.10
C LEU A 68 -2.45 5.71 -8.38
N MET A 69 -2.68 4.78 -9.32
CA MET A 69 -4.02 4.30 -9.66
C MET A 69 -4.70 3.56 -8.49
N ALA A 70 -3.95 2.72 -7.76
CA ALA A 70 -4.48 1.98 -6.62
C ALA A 70 -4.91 2.88 -5.44
N THR A 71 -4.25 4.02 -5.24
CA THR A 71 -4.61 4.98 -4.19
C THR A 71 -5.84 5.82 -4.54
N SER A 72 -6.03 6.14 -5.83
CA SER A 72 -7.18 6.93 -6.29
C SER A 72 -8.51 6.22 -6.04
N ASP A 73 -8.58 4.90 -6.27
CA ASP A 73 -9.80 4.10 -6.02
C ASP A 73 -10.18 4.08 -4.54
N LYS A 74 -9.20 3.90 -3.64
CA LYS A 74 -9.44 3.90 -2.20
C LYS A 74 -9.93 5.26 -1.69
N GLN A 75 -9.30 6.34 -2.15
CA GLN A 75 -9.69 7.69 -1.76
C GLN A 75 -11.10 8.05 -2.25
N SER A 76 -11.46 7.63 -3.47
CA SER A 76 -12.80 7.82 -4.02
C SER A 76 -13.86 7.09 -3.20
N ARG A 77 -13.62 5.81 -2.88
CA ARG A 77 -14.55 5.00 -2.07
C ARG A 77 -14.71 5.55 -0.65
N THR A 78 -13.63 5.94 0.01
CA THR A 78 -13.71 6.54 1.34
C THR A 78 -14.48 7.86 1.32
N ARG A 79 -14.24 8.72 0.32
CA ARG A 79 -14.98 9.99 0.21
C ARG A 79 -16.47 9.80 -0.05
N LEU A 80 -16.84 8.84 -0.90
CA LEU A 80 -18.24 8.54 -1.17
C LEU A 80 -18.95 8.03 0.09
N VAL A 81 -18.34 7.11 0.84
CA VAL A 81 -18.91 6.59 2.09
C VAL A 81 -19.11 7.70 3.12
N VAL A 82 -18.11 8.58 3.31
CA VAL A 82 -18.22 9.72 4.23
C VAL A 82 -19.35 10.66 3.81
N ALA A 83 -19.46 11.00 2.52
CA ALA A 83 -20.51 11.89 2.02
C ALA A 83 -21.90 11.31 2.25
N VAL A 84 -22.10 10.01 2.00
CA VAL A 84 -23.38 9.32 2.23
C VAL A 84 -23.75 9.33 3.72
N VAL A 85 -22.82 9.00 4.61
CA VAL A 85 -23.07 9.00 6.07
C VAL A 85 -23.41 10.39 6.60
N VAL A 86 -22.74 11.44 6.12
CA VAL A 86 -23.04 12.83 6.52
C VAL A 86 -24.42 13.24 6.02
N ALA A 87 -24.75 12.94 4.76
CA ALA A 87 -26.04 13.27 4.18
C ALA A 87 -27.19 12.55 4.91
N THR A 88 -27.05 11.25 5.18
CA THR A 88 -28.09 10.49 5.91
C THR A 88 -28.27 10.99 7.33
N SER A 89 -27.19 11.33 8.03
CA SER A 89 -27.25 11.90 9.38
C SER A 89 -27.96 13.25 9.41
N ALA A 90 -27.67 14.13 8.45
CA ALA A 90 -28.30 15.44 8.34
C ALA A 90 -29.81 15.33 8.03
N VAL A 91 -30.20 14.43 7.13
CA VAL A 91 -31.61 14.17 6.80
C VAL A 91 -32.37 13.62 8.00
N LEU A 92 -31.76 12.70 8.77
CA LEU A 92 -32.36 12.14 9.97
C LEU A 92 -32.56 13.22 11.04
N ALA A 93 -31.56 14.05 11.29
CA ALA A 93 -31.65 15.17 12.23
C ALA A 93 -32.76 16.17 11.84
N ALA A 94 -32.82 16.56 10.57
CA ALA A 94 -33.86 17.46 10.07
C ALA A 94 -35.27 16.86 10.21
N SER A 95 -35.41 15.55 9.98
CA SER A 95 -36.68 14.84 10.13
C SER A 95 -37.15 14.81 11.58
N LEU A 96 -36.25 14.53 12.53
CA LEU A 96 -36.54 14.56 13.97
C LEU A 96 -36.91 15.97 14.44
N MET A 97 -36.23 17.01 13.95
CA MET A 97 -36.54 18.40 14.29
C MET A 97 -37.89 18.86 13.74
N ARG A 98 -38.33 18.34 12.57
CA ARG A 98 -39.68 18.60 12.05
C ARG A 98 -40.77 17.84 12.80
N SER A 99 -40.50 16.61 13.25
CA SER A 99 -41.50 15.80 13.96
C SER A 99 -41.75 16.24 15.40
N LYS A 100 -40.90 17.12 15.95
CA LYS A 100 -40.97 17.61 17.34
C LYS A 100 -41.52 19.04 17.45
N LYS A 101 -42.02 19.60 16.35
CA LYS A 101 -42.72 20.89 16.27
C LYS A 101 -44.18 20.64 15.93
#